data_AF-A0A0M3RE07-F1
#
_entry.id   AF-A0A0M3RE07-F1
#
_cell.length_a   1.000
_cell.length_b   1.000
_cell.length_c   1.000
_cell.angle_alpha   90.00
_cell.angle_beta   90.00
_cell.angle_gamma   90.00
#
_symmetry.space_group_name_H-M   'P 1'
#
loop_
_entity.id
_entity.type
_entity.pdbx_description
1 polymer ?
#
loop_
_entity_poly.entity_id
_entity_poly.type
_entity_poly.pdbx_seq_one_letter_code
_entity_poly.pdbx_strand_id
1 'polypeptide(L)'
;MIVYLNKSDRDRLMGELNDEQREFLQDSLKRGKRTYYANFIARLKANKGNDLSEQAILDEMTQWELVDYIDGGMVTDELKCECGKSLRYQYIVQNNKTGKVLRFGITHFEQHTGFPPHIAKDVVKGLQEVDLEMDEVLSKWENGWKPSFDLVYTELLPREIQRQLSLGLPLTNRQEEKAKDIIREFIKKQAEEERGLERKNLEQELSSLHVPEVDSPLNPIIQKAVFYYFNLYGASNLEGLCEWLLQMELIGGERYVTGKLKAQIEVAKYIEALVQRGYFSRTGEKLKWVYVLN
;
A
#
# COMPACT_ATOMS: atom_id res chain seq x y z
N MET A 1 1.52 17.97 -3.02
CA MET A 1 1.80 19.26 -3.70
C MET A 1 2.68 18.93 -4.90
N ILE A 2 2.37 19.41 -6.10
CA ILE A 2 3.24 19.19 -7.26
C ILE A 2 4.47 20.08 -7.06
N VAL A 3 5.65 19.48 -6.96
CA VAL A 3 6.90 20.22 -6.84
C VAL A 3 7.53 20.30 -8.22
N TYR A 4 7.86 21.51 -8.65
CA TYR A 4 8.53 21.77 -9.91
C TYR A 4 9.85 22.47 -9.61
N LEU A 5 10.97 21.82 -9.96
CA LEU A 5 12.29 22.43 -9.88
C LEU A 5 12.66 22.99 -11.26
N ASN A 6 13.16 24.23 -11.26
CA ASN A 6 13.79 24.74 -12.47
C ASN A 6 15.12 23.99 -12.71
N LYS A 7 15.68 24.13 -13.92
CA LYS A 7 16.92 23.42 -14.28
C LYS A 7 18.10 23.73 -13.36
N SER A 8 18.25 25.00 -12.96
CA SER A 8 19.37 25.42 -12.12
C SER A 8 19.31 24.77 -10.73
N ASP A 9 18.12 24.72 -10.13
CA ASP A 9 17.92 24.11 -8.83
C ASP A 9 18.11 22.59 -8.88
N ARG A 10 17.60 21.94 -9.93
CA ARG A 10 17.82 20.51 -10.14
C ARG A 10 19.30 20.19 -10.29
N ASP A 11 20.04 20.94 -11.09
CA ASP A 11 21.46 20.71 -11.33
C ASP A 11 22.29 20.94 -10.06
N ARG A 12 21.95 21.97 -9.27
CA ARG A 12 22.54 22.21 -7.96
C ARG A 12 22.31 21.03 -7.01
N LEU A 13 21.05 20.62 -6.82
CA LEU A 13 20.71 19.53 -5.91
C LEU A 13 21.32 18.19 -6.34
N MET A 14 21.29 17.87 -7.63
CA MET A 14 21.96 16.68 -8.16
C MET A 14 23.49 16.72 -7.96
N GLY A 15 24.09 17.90 -7.91
CA GLY A 15 25.50 18.11 -7.60
C GLY A 15 25.84 17.92 -6.12
N GLU A 16 24.89 18.18 -5.22
CA GLU A 16 25.06 18.00 -3.76
C GLU A 16 24.93 16.54 -3.31
N LEU A 17 24.26 15.70 -4.10
CA LEU A 17 24.16 14.25 -3.86
C LEU A 17 25.50 13.53 -4.04
N ASN A 18 25.69 12.44 -3.30
CA ASN A 18 26.81 11.53 -3.55
C ASN A 18 26.60 10.71 -4.86
N ASP A 19 27.65 10.02 -5.31
CA ASP A 19 27.63 9.33 -6.60
C ASP A 19 26.59 8.20 -6.65
N GLU A 20 26.44 7.41 -5.59
CA GLU A 20 25.45 6.32 -5.53
C GLU A 20 24.00 6.84 -5.56
N GLN A 21 23.74 7.93 -4.84
CA GLN A 21 22.45 8.61 -4.83
C GLN A 21 22.11 9.19 -6.20
N ARG A 22 23.09 9.85 -6.83
CA ARG A 22 22.93 10.45 -8.15
C ARG A 22 22.66 9.39 -9.21
N GLU A 23 23.45 8.31 -9.21
CA GLU A 23 23.28 7.17 -10.11
C GLU A 23 21.90 6.52 -9.90
N PHE A 24 21.50 6.31 -8.64
CA PHE A 24 20.17 5.78 -8.32
C PHE A 24 19.05 6.62 -8.91
N LEU A 25 19.09 7.95 -8.77
CA LEU A 25 18.04 8.84 -9.29
C LEU A 25 18.05 8.90 -10.81
N GLN A 26 19.23 8.97 -11.45
CA GLN A 26 19.35 8.96 -12.90
C GLN A 26 18.80 7.66 -13.50
N ASP A 27 19.15 6.52 -12.91
CA ASP A 27 18.64 5.23 -13.36
C ASP A 27 17.15 5.08 -13.10
N SER A 28 16.65 5.55 -11.95
CA SER A 28 15.22 5.54 -11.64
C SER A 28 14.44 6.40 -12.62
N LEU A 29 14.97 7.56 -13.00
CA LEU A 29 14.38 8.44 -14.02
C LEU A 29 14.34 7.75 -15.39
N LYS A 30 15.45 7.14 -15.82
CA LYS A 30 15.51 6.37 -17.08
C LYS A 30 14.48 5.24 -17.09
N ARG A 31 14.45 4.40 -16.04
CA ARG A 31 13.49 3.31 -15.89
C ARG A 31 12.06 3.84 -15.90
N GLY A 32 11.77 4.89 -15.14
CA GLY A 32 10.46 5.53 -15.08
C GLY A 32 9.96 5.97 -16.45
N LYS A 33 10.81 6.64 -17.25
CA LYS A 33 10.47 7.07 -18.61
C LYS A 33 10.19 5.89 -19.53
N ARG A 34 11.01 4.84 -19.49
CA ARG A 34 10.81 3.62 -20.27
C ARG A 34 9.51 2.90 -19.89
N THR A 35 9.27 2.73 -18.59
CA THR A 35 8.03 2.11 -18.07
C THR A 35 6.80 2.92 -18.44
N TYR A 36 6.84 4.25 -18.31
CA TYR A 36 5.75 5.12 -18.73
C TYR A 36 5.45 4.93 -20.22
N TYR A 37 6.47 5.01 -21.07
CA TYR A 37 6.31 4.87 -22.51
C TYR A 37 5.76 3.49 -22.89
N ALA A 38 6.28 2.41 -22.30
CA ALA A 38 5.78 1.05 -22.54
C ALA A 38 4.30 0.91 -22.12
N ASN A 39 3.91 1.46 -20.98
CA ASN A 39 2.52 1.46 -20.52
C ASN A 39 1.61 2.30 -21.42
N PHE A 40 2.11 3.43 -21.92
CA PHE A 40 1.40 4.27 -22.89
C PHE A 40 1.12 3.48 -24.18
N ILE A 41 2.14 2.83 -24.74
CA ILE A 41 2.00 1.98 -25.94
C ILE A 41 1.05 0.81 -25.68
N ALA A 42 1.11 0.17 -24.51
CA ALA A 42 0.20 -0.92 -24.15
C ALA A 42 -1.26 -0.46 -24.10
N ARG A 43 -1.54 0.74 -23.58
CA ARG A 43 -2.89 1.33 -23.58
C ARG A 43 -3.39 1.64 -24.98
N LEU A 44 -2.53 2.16 -25.86
CA LEU A 44 -2.89 2.35 -27.28
C LEU A 44 -3.23 1.02 -27.97
N LYS A 45 -2.48 -0.07 -27.68
CA LYS A 45 -2.79 -1.41 -28.20
C LYS A 45 -4.13 -1.95 -27.70
N ALA A 46 -4.51 -1.63 -26.46
CA ALA A 46 -5.78 -2.08 -25.88
C ALA A 46 -6.99 -1.33 -26.45
N ASN A 47 -6.82 -0.06 -26.81
CA ASN A 47 -7.89 0.82 -27.31
C ASN A 47 -8.09 0.74 -28.84
N LYS A 48 -7.89 -0.43 -29.47
CA LYS A 48 -8.12 -0.60 -30.91
C LYS A 48 -9.60 -0.35 -31.24
N GLY A 49 -9.88 0.75 -31.95
CA GLY A 49 -11.18 1.04 -32.54
C GLY A 49 -11.49 0.13 -33.74
N ASN A 50 -12.67 0.30 -34.34
CA ASN A 50 -13.12 -0.52 -35.48
C ASN A 50 -12.71 0.03 -36.87
N ASP A 51 -12.12 1.23 -36.94
CA ASP A 51 -11.71 1.85 -38.21
C ASP A 51 -10.35 1.30 -38.68
N LEU A 52 -10.34 0.71 -39.88
CA LEU A 52 -9.15 0.10 -40.50
C LEU A 52 -8.01 1.10 -40.74
N SER A 53 -8.34 2.38 -40.99
CA SER A 53 -7.33 3.42 -41.24
C SER A 53 -6.63 3.85 -39.95
N GLU A 54 -7.38 4.01 -38.86
CA GLU A 54 -6.85 4.32 -37.53
C GLU A 54 -6.06 3.14 -36.96
N GLN A 55 -6.51 1.90 -37.22
CA GLN A 55 -5.80 0.69 -36.80
C GLN A 55 -4.40 0.58 -37.42
N ALA A 56 -4.24 0.89 -38.71
CA ALA A 56 -2.93 0.82 -39.36
C ALA A 56 -1.92 1.81 -38.74
N ILE A 57 -2.38 3.03 -38.43
CA ILE A 57 -1.58 4.07 -37.78
C ILE A 57 -1.21 3.62 -36.35
N LEU A 58 -2.17 3.13 -35.57
CA LEU A 58 -1.94 2.58 -34.23
C LEU A 58 -0.96 1.39 -34.26
N ASP A 59 -1.08 0.50 -35.25
CA ASP A 59 -0.21 -0.66 -35.39
C ASP A 59 1.23 -0.28 -35.76
N GLU A 60 1.46 0.85 -36.43
CA GLU A 60 2.80 1.40 -36.67
C GLU A 60 3.36 2.08 -35.42
N MET A 61 2.58 2.93 -34.76
CA MET A 61 2.99 3.67 -33.56
C MET A 61 3.40 2.72 -32.43
N THR A 62 2.66 1.62 -32.27
CA THR A 62 2.86 0.67 -31.18
C THR A 62 4.07 -0.27 -31.37
N GLN A 63 4.82 -0.10 -32.46
CA GLN A 63 6.11 -0.75 -32.69
C GLN A 63 7.28 0.04 -32.13
N TRP A 64 7.08 1.30 -31.79
CA TRP A 64 8.12 2.12 -31.19
C TRP A 64 8.26 1.79 -29.72
N GLU A 65 9.50 1.71 -29.26
CA GLU A 65 9.88 1.52 -27.86
C GLU A 65 10.90 2.59 -27.48
N LEU A 66 10.75 3.15 -26.27
CA LEU A 66 11.77 4.01 -25.68
C LEU A 66 12.86 3.13 -25.08
N VAL A 67 14.02 3.11 -25.75
CA VAL A 67 15.15 2.26 -25.38
C VAL A 67 16.04 2.93 -24.36
N ASP A 68 16.27 4.24 -24.52
CA ASP A 68 17.14 4.97 -23.61
C ASP A 68 16.79 6.47 -23.52
N TYR A 69 17.33 7.08 -22.46
CA TYR A 69 17.27 8.51 -22.18
C TYR A 69 18.62 8.96 -21.63
N ILE A 70 19.24 9.92 -22.30
CA ILE A 70 20.56 10.45 -21.93
C ILE A 70 20.42 11.91 -21.52
N ASP A 71 20.97 12.26 -20.36
CA ASP A 71 21.24 13.64 -19.95
C ASP A 71 22.74 13.90 -20.04
N GLY A 72 23.16 14.74 -20.98
CA GLY A 72 24.55 15.17 -21.14
C GLY A 72 25.01 16.19 -20.10
N GLY A 73 24.14 16.61 -19.17
CA GLY A 73 24.37 17.65 -18.16
C GLY A 73 24.38 19.07 -18.76
N MET A 74 25.01 19.24 -19.91
CA MET A 74 25.00 20.46 -20.72
C MET A 74 24.58 20.13 -22.16
N VAL A 75 24.33 21.16 -22.95
CA VAL A 75 24.13 20.98 -24.40
C VAL A 75 25.48 20.62 -25.00
N THR A 76 25.59 19.45 -25.64
CA THR A 76 26.83 18.97 -26.25
C THR A 76 26.63 18.62 -27.71
N ASP A 77 27.70 18.70 -28.50
CA ASP A 77 27.70 18.27 -29.90
C ASP A 77 27.76 16.75 -30.06
N GLU A 78 28.01 16.02 -28.97
CA GLU A 78 27.96 14.56 -28.94
C GLU A 78 26.51 14.06 -29.00
N LEU A 79 25.59 14.78 -28.35
CA LEU A 79 24.16 14.46 -28.37
C LEU A 79 23.46 15.31 -29.41
N LYS A 80 23.15 14.71 -30.57
CA LYS A 80 22.41 15.39 -31.64
C LYS A 80 21.01 14.83 -31.83
N CYS A 81 20.09 15.71 -32.20
CA CYS A 81 18.78 15.34 -32.72
C CYS A 81 18.92 14.86 -34.17
N GLU A 82 17.94 14.10 -34.67
CA GLU A 82 17.85 13.74 -36.10
C GLU A 82 17.92 14.96 -37.05
N CYS A 83 17.51 16.15 -36.60
CA CYS A 83 17.63 17.38 -37.39
C CYS A 83 18.99 18.11 -37.27
N GLY A 84 19.96 17.52 -36.56
CA GLY A 84 21.31 18.05 -36.38
C GLY A 84 21.50 19.02 -35.21
N LYS A 85 20.43 19.43 -34.51
CA LYS A 85 20.54 20.29 -33.31
C LYS A 85 21.23 19.56 -32.16
N SER A 86 22.17 20.24 -31.51
CA SER A 86 22.82 19.77 -30.27
C SER A 86 21.82 19.76 -29.11
N LEU A 87 21.88 18.72 -28.28
CA LEU A 87 20.93 18.42 -27.23
C LEU A 87 21.65 18.29 -25.88
N ARG A 88 20.92 18.63 -24.80
CA ARG A 88 21.26 18.16 -23.45
C ARG A 88 20.58 16.83 -23.16
N TYR A 89 19.27 16.77 -23.44
CA TYR A 89 18.45 15.59 -23.22
C TYR A 89 18.16 14.90 -24.55
N GLN A 90 18.58 13.65 -24.68
CA GLN A 90 18.36 12.84 -25.88
C GLN A 90 17.49 11.63 -25.52
N TYR A 91 16.36 11.51 -26.22
CA TYR A 91 15.49 10.34 -26.17
C TYR A 91 15.84 9.43 -27.33
N ILE A 92 15.99 8.15 -27.06
CA ILE A 92 16.34 7.14 -28.06
C ILE A 92 15.19 6.15 -28.16
N VAL A 93 14.50 6.17 -29.28
CA VAL A 93 13.42 5.22 -29.58
C VAL A 93 13.82 4.27 -30.70
N GLN A 94 13.38 3.03 -30.61
CA GLN A 94 13.62 2.01 -31.63
C GLN A 94 12.30 1.45 -32.12
N ASN A 95 12.19 1.24 -33.43
CA ASN A 95 11.07 0.53 -34.03
C ASN A 95 11.35 -0.98 -34.03
N ASN A 96 10.53 -1.75 -33.35
CA ASN A 96 10.72 -3.19 -33.16
C ASN A 96 10.49 -4.03 -34.42
N LYS A 97 9.82 -3.48 -35.46
CA LYS A 97 9.66 -4.17 -36.76
C LYS A 97 10.81 -3.91 -37.71
N THR A 98 11.22 -2.64 -37.84
CA THR A 98 12.23 -2.22 -38.84
C THR A 98 13.65 -2.17 -38.29
N GLY A 99 13.81 -2.18 -36.95
CA GLY A 99 15.08 -1.95 -36.28
C GLY A 99 15.56 -0.49 -36.32
N LYS A 100 14.79 0.42 -36.95
CA LYS A 100 15.15 1.83 -37.09
C LYS A 100 15.24 2.48 -35.70
N VAL A 101 16.34 3.18 -35.44
CA VAL A 101 16.57 3.95 -34.23
C VAL A 101 16.45 5.44 -34.54
N LEU A 102 15.75 6.18 -33.70
CA LEU A 102 15.65 7.64 -33.79
C LEU A 102 16.14 8.27 -32.49
N ARG A 103 16.88 9.38 -32.62
CA ARG A 103 17.42 10.15 -31.50
C ARG A 103 16.95 11.59 -31.56
N PHE A 104 16.24 12.06 -30.54
CA PHE A 104 15.67 13.41 -30.57
C PHE A 104 15.51 14.04 -29.20
N GLY A 105 15.35 15.37 -29.19
CA GLY A 105 14.90 16.10 -28.01
C GLY A 105 13.38 15.96 -27.83
N ILE A 106 12.89 16.10 -26.59
CA ILE A 106 11.48 15.93 -26.25
C ILE A 106 10.53 16.82 -27.07
N THR A 107 10.96 18.02 -27.45
CA THR A 107 10.18 18.97 -28.25
C THR A 107 10.05 18.57 -29.71
N HIS A 108 10.91 17.68 -30.20
CA HIS A 108 10.88 17.16 -31.56
C HIS A 108 10.27 15.74 -31.62
N PHE A 109 9.68 15.25 -30.53
CA PHE A 109 9.05 13.94 -30.48
C PHE A 109 8.00 13.77 -31.59
N GLU A 110 7.08 14.72 -31.72
CA GLU A 110 6.04 14.73 -32.77
C GLU A 110 6.66 14.69 -34.18
N GLN A 111 7.69 15.50 -34.42
CA GLN A 111 8.32 15.68 -35.73
C GLN A 111 9.01 14.41 -36.24
N HIS A 112 9.55 13.59 -35.33
CA HIS A 112 10.36 12.43 -35.72
C HIS A 112 9.62 11.09 -35.59
N THR A 113 8.61 11.01 -34.72
CA THR A 113 7.86 9.75 -34.50
C THR A 113 6.67 9.57 -35.43
N GLY A 114 6.17 10.65 -36.05
CA GLY A 114 4.98 10.62 -36.88
C GLY A 114 3.68 10.43 -36.09
N PHE A 115 3.74 10.55 -34.76
CA PHE A 115 2.58 10.42 -33.89
C PHE A 115 1.62 11.60 -34.12
N PRO A 116 0.28 11.39 -34.08
CA PRO A 116 -0.66 12.49 -34.14
C PRO A 116 -0.38 13.53 -33.03
N PRO A 117 -0.57 14.84 -33.29
CA PRO A 117 -0.17 15.90 -32.35
C PRO A 117 -0.73 15.75 -30.94
N HIS A 118 -1.97 15.26 -30.79
CA HIS A 118 -2.59 15.05 -29.49
C HIS A 118 -1.91 13.91 -28.70
N ILE A 119 -1.63 12.78 -29.35
CA ILE A 119 -0.89 11.65 -28.76
C ILE A 119 0.53 12.07 -28.39
N ALA A 120 1.23 12.79 -29.28
CA ALA A 120 2.58 13.26 -29.02
C ALA A 120 2.62 14.17 -27.77
N LYS A 121 1.64 15.07 -27.62
CA LYS A 121 1.50 15.91 -26.43
C LYS A 121 1.26 15.09 -25.16
N ASP A 122 0.41 14.08 -25.21
CA ASP A 122 0.13 13.21 -24.06
C ASP A 122 1.38 12.44 -23.61
N VAL A 123 2.15 11.89 -24.57
CA VAL A 123 3.42 11.22 -24.29
C VAL A 123 4.42 12.18 -23.65
N VAL A 124 4.59 13.37 -24.23
CA VAL A 124 5.51 14.38 -23.69
C VAL A 124 5.11 14.77 -22.27
N LYS A 125 3.82 14.99 -22.03
CA LYS A 125 3.31 15.35 -20.71
C LYS A 125 3.59 14.27 -19.67
N GLY A 126 3.32 13.00 -19.96
CA GLY A 126 3.59 11.96 -18.97
C GLY A 126 5.06 11.60 -18.81
N LEU A 127 5.90 11.82 -19.83
CA LEU A 127 7.36 11.79 -19.65
C LEU A 127 7.84 12.93 -18.72
N GLN A 128 7.20 14.10 -18.76
CA GLN A 128 7.47 15.20 -17.82
C GLN A 128 6.94 14.88 -16.41
N GLU A 129 5.84 14.14 -16.27
CA GLU A 129 5.36 13.68 -14.96
C GLU A 129 6.41 12.81 -14.24
N VAL A 130 7.18 12.01 -14.98
CA VAL A 130 8.32 11.25 -14.41
C VAL A 130 9.44 12.19 -13.94
N ASP A 131 9.69 13.31 -14.62
CA ASP A 131 10.65 14.32 -14.15
C ASP A 131 10.16 14.97 -12.83
N LEU A 132 8.85 15.16 -12.67
CA LEU A 132 8.27 15.68 -11.42
C LEU A 132 8.42 14.72 -10.24
N GLU A 133 8.40 13.41 -10.47
CA GLU A 133 8.66 12.42 -9.42
C GLU A 133 10.09 12.59 -8.86
N MET A 134 11.08 12.84 -9.72
CA MET A 134 12.45 13.13 -9.30
C MET A 134 12.56 14.48 -8.57
N ASP A 135 11.90 15.52 -9.09
CA ASP A 135 11.88 16.83 -8.44
C ASP A 135 11.28 16.76 -7.02
N GLU A 136 10.28 15.90 -6.82
CA GLU A 136 9.71 15.65 -5.51
C GLU A 136 10.75 15.05 -4.54
N VAL A 137 11.52 14.05 -4.99
CA VAL A 137 12.57 13.42 -4.19
C VAL A 137 13.65 14.43 -3.81
N LEU A 138 14.14 15.20 -4.79
CA LEU A 138 15.19 16.21 -4.57
C LEU A 138 14.73 17.29 -3.60
N SER A 139 13.51 17.81 -3.77
CA SER A 139 12.96 18.81 -2.87
C SER A 139 12.77 18.27 -1.46
N LYS A 140 12.27 17.04 -1.31
CA LYS A 140 12.16 16.39 0.00
C LYS A 140 13.52 16.20 0.66
N TRP A 141 14.56 15.91 -0.13
CA TRP A 141 15.90 15.65 0.37
C TRP A 141 16.50 16.92 0.95
N GLU A 142 16.40 18.03 0.21
CA GLU A 142 16.82 19.36 0.66
C GLU A 142 16.10 19.79 1.94
N ASN A 143 14.81 19.45 2.07
CA ASN A 143 13.99 19.81 3.24
C ASN A 143 14.14 18.84 4.42
N GLY A 144 15.06 17.88 4.38
CA GLY A 144 15.30 16.95 5.49
C GLY A 144 14.13 16.01 5.78
N TRP A 145 13.49 15.50 4.73
CA TRP A 145 12.34 14.59 4.81
C TRP A 145 12.58 13.41 5.76
N LYS A 146 11.51 13.01 6.46
CA LYS A 146 11.46 11.82 7.30
C LYS A 146 10.26 10.97 6.91
N PRO A 147 10.39 9.63 6.89
CA PRO A 147 9.27 8.74 6.63
C PRO A 147 8.14 8.94 7.64
N SER A 148 6.88 8.90 7.19
CA SER A 148 5.71 8.91 8.08
C SER A 148 5.33 7.52 8.63
N PHE A 149 6.20 6.52 8.43
CA PHE A 149 6.04 5.15 8.92
C PHE A 149 7.33 4.68 9.63
N ASP A 150 7.22 3.64 10.44
CA ASP A 150 8.37 3.06 11.15
C ASP A 150 9.29 2.29 10.19
N LEU A 151 10.59 2.61 10.24
CA LEU A 151 11.63 1.98 9.42
C LEU A 151 11.88 0.51 9.80
N VAL A 152 11.38 0.03 10.94
CA VAL A 152 11.40 -1.42 11.27
C VAL A 152 10.71 -2.25 10.18
N TYR A 153 9.75 -1.69 9.46
CA TYR A 153 9.03 -2.38 8.39
C TYR A 153 9.70 -2.30 7.01
N THR A 154 10.89 -1.72 6.90
CA THR A 154 11.57 -1.55 5.59
C THR A 154 11.74 -2.87 4.85
N GLU A 155 12.02 -3.97 5.54
CA GLU A 155 12.19 -5.30 4.92
C GLU A 155 10.93 -5.83 4.20
N LEU A 156 9.74 -5.33 4.57
CA LEU A 156 8.47 -5.69 3.93
C LEU A 156 8.26 -4.96 2.59
N LEU A 157 8.95 -3.84 2.39
CA LEU A 157 8.72 -2.96 1.25
C LEU A 157 9.33 -3.54 -0.04
N PRO A 158 8.87 -3.11 -1.24
CA PRO A 158 9.51 -3.50 -2.49
C PRO A 158 11.01 -3.17 -2.51
N ARG A 159 11.84 -4.05 -3.10
CA ARG A 159 13.32 -3.91 -3.14
C ARG A 159 13.82 -2.53 -3.59
N GLU A 160 13.13 -1.91 -4.54
CA GLU A 160 13.49 -0.57 -5.03
C GLU A 160 13.30 0.51 -3.94
N ILE A 161 12.20 0.45 -3.19
CA ILE A 161 11.95 1.34 -2.05
C ILE A 161 12.97 1.08 -0.94
N GLN A 162 13.31 -0.18 -0.68
CA GLN A 162 14.36 -0.53 0.29
C GLN A 162 15.71 0.10 -0.11
N ARG A 163 16.11 -0.05 -1.38
CA ARG A 163 17.37 0.52 -1.90
C ARG A 163 17.38 2.05 -1.82
N GLN A 164 16.26 2.70 -2.13
CA GLN A 164 16.14 4.16 -2.04
C GLN A 164 16.34 4.64 -0.60
N LEU A 165 15.66 3.99 0.36
CA LEU A 165 15.80 4.30 1.79
C LEU A 165 17.21 4.02 2.30
N SER A 166 17.86 2.93 1.88
CA SER A 166 19.24 2.62 2.30
C SER A 166 20.26 3.66 1.82
N LEU A 167 19.97 4.36 0.72
CA LEU A 167 20.77 5.47 0.22
C LEU A 167 20.45 6.81 0.91
N GLY A 168 19.53 6.81 1.87
CA GLY A 168 19.07 8.03 2.55
C GLY A 168 18.25 8.96 1.63
N LEU A 169 17.71 8.44 0.54
CA LEU A 169 16.89 9.21 -0.39
C LEU A 169 15.41 9.18 0.04
N PRO A 170 14.71 10.33 0.00
CA PRO A 170 13.30 10.40 0.29
C PRO A 170 12.44 9.61 -0.68
N LEU A 171 11.29 9.13 -0.21
CA LEU A 171 10.27 8.53 -1.06
C LEU A 171 9.35 9.60 -1.66
N THR A 172 8.87 9.35 -2.87
CA THR A 172 7.76 10.11 -3.43
C THR A 172 6.48 9.87 -2.63
N ASN A 173 5.51 10.77 -2.69
CA ASN A 173 4.23 10.65 -1.99
C ASN A 173 3.51 9.36 -2.39
N ARG A 174 3.62 8.98 -3.67
CA ARG A 174 3.07 7.74 -4.19
C ARG A 174 3.74 6.50 -3.60
N GLN A 175 5.07 6.51 -3.50
CA GLN A 175 5.81 5.41 -2.87
C GLN A 175 5.50 5.32 -1.38
N GLU A 176 5.35 6.46 -0.70
CA GLU A 176 5.04 6.55 0.72
C GLU A 176 3.63 6.02 1.04
N GLU A 177 2.61 6.39 0.25
CA GLU A 177 1.27 5.80 0.39
C GLU A 177 1.29 4.30 0.15
N LYS A 178 1.98 3.83 -0.89
CA LYS A 178 2.13 2.39 -1.15
C LYS A 178 2.82 1.66 0.00
N ALA A 179 3.85 2.26 0.59
CA ALA A 179 4.54 1.68 1.75
C ALA A 179 3.61 1.57 2.95
N LYS A 180 2.84 2.62 3.25
CA LYS A 180 1.84 2.59 4.33
C LYS A 180 0.79 1.51 4.11
N ASP A 181 0.29 1.36 2.90
CA ASP A 181 -0.73 0.35 2.59
C ASP A 181 -0.20 -1.06 2.85
N ILE A 182 1.01 -1.38 2.38
CA ILE A 182 1.68 -2.68 2.64
C ILE A 182 1.86 -2.92 4.14
N ILE A 183 2.32 -1.90 4.88
CA ILE A 183 2.54 -2.01 6.33
C ILE A 183 1.21 -2.23 7.06
N ARG A 184 0.15 -1.48 6.70
CA ARG A 184 -1.18 -1.64 7.29
C ARG A 184 -1.74 -3.04 7.05
N GLU A 185 -1.60 -3.57 5.84
CA GLU A 185 -2.03 -4.93 5.51
C GLU A 185 -1.26 -5.98 6.31
N PHE A 186 0.06 -5.82 6.46
CA PHE A 186 0.89 -6.72 7.24
C PHE A 186 0.48 -6.73 8.72
N ILE A 187 0.34 -5.55 9.34
CA ILE A 187 -0.08 -5.42 10.75
C ILE A 187 -1.46 -6.05 10.94
N LYS A 188 -2.39 -5.79 10.03
CA LYS A 188 -3.73 -6.38 10.08
C LYS A 188 -3.68 -7.91 10.03
N LYS A 189 -2.86 -8.47 9.13
CA LYS A 189 -2.70 -9.92 8.98
C LYS A 189 -2.08 -10.55 10.23
N GLN A 190 -1.04 -9.94 10.80
CA GLN A 190 -0.44 -10.40 12.07
C GLN A 190 -1.48 -10.42 13.19
N ALA A 191 -2.28 -9.35 13.34
CA ALA A 191 -3.34 -9.29 14.34
C ALA A 191 -4.47 -10.30 14.08
N GLU A 192 -4.75 -10.67 12.84
CA GLU A 192 -5.70 -11.75 12.50
C GLU A 192 -5.12 -13.14 12.84
N GLU A 193 -3.84 -13.37 12.58
CA GLU A 193 -3.14 -14.62 12.90
C GLU A 193 -3.04 -14.84 14.41
N GLU A 194 -2.67 -13.79 15.17
CA GLU A 194 -2.64 -13.81 16.64
C GLU A 194 -4.01 -14.12 17.22
N ARG A 195 -5.06 -13.43 16.77
CA ARG A 195 -6.45 -13.70 17.19
C ARG A 195 -6.90 -15.12 16.84
N GLY A 196 -6.50 -15.62 15.66
CA GLY A 196 -6.80 -16.99 15.25
C GLY A 196 -6.11 -18.03 16.15
N LEU A 197 -4.88 -17.75 16.59
CA LEU A 197 -4.16 -18.60 17.53
C LEU A 197 -4.77 -18.55 18.93
N GLU A 198 -5.08 -17.35 19.44
CA GLU A 198 -5.79 -17.16 20.71
C GLU A 198 -7.11 -17.92 20.72
N ARG A 199 -7.89 -17.84 19.63
CA ARG A 199 -9.14 -18.57 19.48
C ARG A 199 -8.94 -20.08 19.53
N LYS A 200 -7.93 -20.63 18.84
CA LYS A 200 -7.65 -22.07 18.87
C LYS A 200 -7.26 -22.55 20.28
N ASN A 201 -6.43 -21.76 20.98
CA ASN A 201 -6.05 -22.04 22.35
C ASN A 201 -7.29 -21.99 23.27
N LEU A 202 -8.16 -21.00 23.09
CA LEU A 202 -9.43 -20.90 23.81
C LEU A 202 -10.32 -22.12 23.54
N GLU A 203 -10.51 -22.52 22.28
CA GLU A 203 -11.31 -23.70 21.94
C GLU A 203 -10.76 -24.98 22.61
N GLN A 204 -9.44 -25.13 22.67
CA GLN A 204 -8.79 -26.24 23.39
C GLN A 204 -9.05 -26.17 24.90
N GLU A 205 -8.88 -25.02 25.53
CA GLU A 205 -9.12 -24.85 26.97
C GLU A 205 -10.60 -25.05 27.33
N LEU A 206 -11.52 -24.49 26.54
CA LEU A 206 -12.96 -24.69 26.69
C LEU A 206 -13.37 -26.16 26.49
N SER A 207 -12.69 -26.91 25.61
CA SER A 207 -12.98 -28.35 25.44
C SER A 207 -12.71 -29.11 26.73
N SER A 208 -11.62 -28.78 27.44
CA SER A 208 -11.21 -29.42 28.69
C SER A 208 -11.95 -28.92 29.94
N LEU A 209 -12.54 -27.72 29.87
CA LEU A 209 -13.22 -27.09 30.98
C LEU A 209 -14.55 -27.80 31.30
N HIS A 210 -14.69 -28.25 32.54
CA HIS A 210 -15.94 -28.77 33.10
C HIS A 210 -16.66 -27.63 33.82
N VAL A 211 -17.92 -27.40 33.44
CA VAL A 211 -18.76 -26.36 34.05
C VAL A 211 -20.08 -26.97 34.52
N PRO A 212 -20.72 -26.41 35.57
CA PRO A 212 -22.03 -26.86 36.02
C PRO A 212 -23.07 -26.80 34.90
N GLU A 213 -23.90 -27.85 34.78
CA GLU A 213 -25.01 -27.86 33.84
C GLU A 213 -26.12 -26.94 34.34
N VAL A 214 -26.34 -25.85 33.58
CA VAL A 214 -27.43 -24.90 33.81
C VAL A 214 -28.26 -24.83 32.54
N ASP A 215 -29.56 -25.11 32.69
CA ASP A 215 -30.50 -25.02 31.58
C ASP A 215 -30.53 -23.58 31.05
N SER A 216 -30.15 -23.43 29.79
CA SER A 216 -29.95 -22.13 29.16
C SER A 216 -30.06 -22.22 27.64
N PRO A 217 -30.66 -21.21 26.99
CA PRO A 217 -30.65 -21.11 25.54
C PRO A 217 -29.27 -20.77 24.95
N LEU A 218 -28.27 -20.45 25.79
CA LEU A 218 -26.90 -20.21 25.32
C LEU A 218 -26.22 -21.51 24.90
N ASN A 219 -25.50 -21.44 23.79
CA ASN A 219 -24.65 -22.53 23.32
C ASN A 219 -23.68 -22.99 24.44
N PRO A 220 -23.52 -24.31 24.69
CA PRO A 220 -22.59 -24.84 25.70
C PRO A 220 -21.16 -24.28 25.63
N ILE A 221 -20.65 -23.96 24.44
CA ILE A 221 -19.33 -23.33 24.27
C ILE A 221 -19.30 -21.94 24.90
N ILE A 222 -20.34 -21.13 24.69
CA ILE A 222 -20.47 -19.79 25.28
C ILE A 222 -20.61 -19.89 26.79
N GLN A 223 -21.37 -20.87 27.28
CA GLN A 223 -21.49 -21.14 28.72
C GLN A 223 -20.12 -21.40 29.36
N LYS A 224 -19.31 -22.29 28.77
CA LYS A 224 -17.93 -22.54 29.22
C LYS A 224 -17.06 -21.29 29.15
N ALA A 225 -17.20 -20.49 28.09
CA ALA A 225 -16.44 -19.26 27.90
C ALA A 225 -16.72 -18.22 28.98
N VAL A 226 -17.95 -18.15 29.50
CA VAL A 226 -18.29 -17.30 30.65
C VAL A 226 -17.47 -17.70 31.88
N PHE A 227 -17.42 -18.98 32.22
CA PHE A 227 -16.61 -19.46 33.36
C PHE A 227 -15.12 -19.21 33.14
N TYR A 228 -14.62 -19.51 31.94
CA TYR A 228 -13.24 -19.27 31.57
C TYR A 228 -12.83 -17.79 31.74
N TYR A 229 -13.66 -16.87 31.26
CA TYR A 229 -13.44 -15.44 31.39
C TYR A 229 -13.32 -15.02 32.87
N PHE A 230 -14.21 -15.50 33.73
CA PHE A 230 -14.13 -15.16 35.15
C PHE A 230 -12.96 -15.84 35.87
N ASN A 231 -12.45 -16.98 35.38
CA ASN A 231 -11.20 -17.56 35.88
C ASN A 231 -9.99 -16.69 35.56
N LEU A 232 -9.96 -16.07 34.37
CA LEU A 232 -8.87 -15.18 33.96
C LEU A 232 -8.89 -13.84 34.70
N TYR A 233 -10.05 -13.19 34.75
CA TYR A 233 -10.15 -11.79 35.20
C TYR A 233 -10.66 -11.65 36.64
N GLY A 234 -11.18 -12.73 37.25
CA GLY A 234 -11.66 -12.80 38.64
C GLY A 234 -12.99 -12.08 38.90
N ALA A 235 -13.15 -10.85 38.39
CA ALA A 235 -14.40 -10.09 38.46
C ALA A 235 -14.55 -9.17 37.26
N SER A 236 -15.77 -9.02 36.77
CA SER A 236 -16.07 -8.15 35.62
C SER A 236 -17.55 -7.75 35.61
N ASN A 237 -17.89 -6.77 34.79
CA ASN A 237 -19.28 -6.42 34.49
C ASN A 237 -19.76 -7.16 33.22
N LEU A 238 -21.07 -7.15 32.99
CA LEU A 238 -21.68 -7.84 31.85
C LEU A 238 -21.18 -7.27 30.50
N GLU A 239 -20.91 -5.96 30.43
CA GLU A 239 -20.44 -5.32 29.21
C GLU A 239 -19.03 -5.79 28.83
N GLY A 240 -18.09 -5.82 29.78
CA GLY A 240 -16.73 -6.32 29.55
C GLY A 240 -16.69 -7.80 29.18
N LEU A 241 -17.56 -8.62 29.77
CA LEU A 241 -17.73 -10.02 29.36
C LEU A 241 -18.26 -10.12 27.92
N CYS A 242 -19.32 -9.38 27.58
CA CYS A 242 -19.90 -9.43 26.24
C CYS A 242 -18.95 -8.90 25.17
N GLU A 243 -18.21 -7.83 25.43
CA GLU A 243 -17.20 -7.33 24.49
C GLU A 243 -16.04 -8.33 24.33
N TRP A 244 -15.62 -9.03 25.40
CA TRP A 244 -14.64 -10.12 25.28
C TRP A 244 -15.19 -11.30 24.47
N LEU A 245 -16.42 -11.75 24.72
CA LEU A 245 -17.08 -12.81 23.94
C LEU A 245 -17.22 -12.42 22.46
N LEU A 246 -17.47 -11.14 22.17
CA LEU A 246 -17.54 -10.61 20.81
C LEU A 246 -16.16 -10.61 20.14
N GLN A 247 -15.12 -10.17 20.86
CA GLN A 247 -13.74 -10.17 20.38
C GLN A 247 -13.25 -11.58 20.04
N MET A 248 -13.70 -12.59 20.79
CA MET A 248 -13.42 -14.01 20.55
C MET A 248 -14.36 -14.67 19.50
N GLU A 249 -15.23 -13.89 18.86
CA GLU A 249 -16.20 -14.34 17.86
C GLU A 249 -17.17 -15.43 18.35
N LEU A 250 -17.43 -15.52 19.66
CA LEU A 250 -18.34 -16.49 20.26
C LEU A 250 -19.80 -16.03 20.24
N ILE A 251 -20.01 -14.71 20.09
CA ILE A 251 -21.34 -14.09 19.95
C ILE A 251 -21.35 -13.16 18.73
N GLY A 252 -22.54 -12.94 18.16
CA GLY A 252 -22.71 -12.02 17.03
C GLY A 252 -22.60 -10.54 17.44
N GLY A 253 -22.06 -9.73 16.53
CA GLY A 253 -21.87 -8.28 16.71
C GLY A 253 -23.12 -7.42 16.47
N GLU A 254 -24.32 -8.01 16.40
CA GLU A 254 -25.55 -7.25 16.20
C GLU A 254 -25.85 -6.37 17.42
N ARG A 255 -26.12 -5.09 17.18
CA ARG A 255 -26.42 -4.10 18.22
C ARG A 255 -27.84 -3.55 18.10
N TYR A 256 -28.42 -3.17 19.23
CA TYR A 256 -29.62 -2.34 19.28
C TYR A 256 -29.29 -0.89 18.88
N VAL A 257 -30.33 -0.09 18.61
CA VAL A 257 -30.19 1.37 18.36
C VAL A 257 -29.48 2.08 19.52
N THR A 258 -29.54 1.53 20.73
CA THR A 258 -28.85 2.02 21.94
C THR A 258 -27.35 1.71 21.98
N GLY A 259 -26.81 0.97 21.01
CA GLY A 259 -25.40 0.54 20.97
C GLY A 259 -25.09 -0.76 21.73
N LYS A 260 -26.02 -1.28 22.53
CA LYS A 260 -25.84 -2.55 23.28
C LYS A 260 -25.94 -3.78 22.38
N LEU A 261 -25.12 -4.79 22.65
CA LEU A 261 -25.14 -6.06 21.92
C LEU A 261 -26.44 -6.81 22.15
N LYS A 262 -27.06 -7.34 21.09
CA LYS A 262 -28.29 -8.13 21.21
C LYS A 262 -28.07 -9.41 22.03
N ALA A 263 -26.91 -10.04 21.86
CA ALA A 263 -26.52 -11.22 22.61
C ALA A 263 -26.41 -10.98 24.14
N GLN A 264 -26.29 -9.72 24.57
CA GLN A 264 -26.18 -9.35 25.99
C GLN A 264 -27.39 -9.81 26.82
N ILE A 265 -28.59 -9.89 26.21
CA ILE A 265 -29.80 -10.35 26.91
C ILE A 265 -29.69 -11.82 27.31
N GLU A 266 -29.27 -12.69 26.39
CA GLU A 266 -29.17 -14.12 26.66
C GLU A 266 -27.99 -14.42 27.62
N VAL A 267 -26.88 -13.69 27.49
CA VAL A 267 -25.75 -13.74 28.43
C VAL A 267 -26.19 -13.29 29.83
N ALA A 268 -26.96 -12.22 29.94
CA ALA A 268 -27.49 -11.75 31.22
C ALA A 268 -28.36 -12.79 31.92
N LYS A 269 -29.33 -13.39 31.20
CA LYS A 269 -30.22 -14.43 31.74
C LYS A 269 -29.44 -15.61 32.29
N TYR A 270 -28.42 -16.06 31.55
CA TYR A 270 -27.57 -17.16 32.00
C TYR A 270 -26.79 -16.83 33.26
N ILE A 271 -26.21 -15.63 33.34
CA ILE A 271 -25.50 -15.20 34.56
C ILE A 271 -26.46 -15.08 35.74
N GLU A 272 -27.68 -14.57 35.54
CA GLU A 272 -28.68 -14.52 36.62
C GLU A 272 -29.03 -15.92 37.14
N ALA A 273 -29.19 -16.90 36.24
CA ALA A 273 -29.39 -18.30 36.63
C ALA A 273 -28.19 -18.85 37.42
N LEU A 274 -26.97 -18.50 37.03
CA LEU A 274 -25.75 -18.87 37.76
C LEU A 274 -25.66 -18.24 39.15
N VAL A 275 -26.07 -16.97 39.29
CA VAL A 275 -26.13 -16.28 40.59
C VAL A 275 -27.20 -16.90 41.49
N GLN A 276 -28.39 -17.20 40.96
CA GLN A 276 -29.47 -17.86 41.72
C GLN A 276 -29.07 -19.25 42.24
N ARG A 277 -28.26 -19.99 41.46
CA ARG A 277 -27.72 -21.29 41.85
C ARG A 277 -26.47 -21.20 42.75
N GLY A 278 -25.99 -19.99 43.05
CA GLY A 278 -24.87 -19.74 43.97
C GLY A 278 -23.47 -19.88 43.37
N TYR A 279 -23.33 -20.02 42.05
CA TYR A 279 -22.02 -20.13 41.38
C TYR A 279 -21.29 -18.78 41.29
N PHE A 280 -22.06 -17.69 41.21
CA PHE A 280 -21.56 -16.32 41.14
C PHE A 280 -22.23 -15.46 42.22
N SER A 281 -21.53 -14.41 42.64
CA SER A 281 -22.08 -13.34 43.46
C SER A 281 -22.06 -12.03 42.70
N ARG A 282 -23.03 -11.17 43.00
CA ARG A 282 -23.13 -9.83 42.42
C ARG A 282 -22.87 -8.79 43.51
N THR A 283 -21.93 -7.88 43.26
CA THR A 283 -21.65 -6.73 44.12
C THR A 283 -21.71 -5.47 43.26
N GLY A 284 -22.84 -4.74 43.33
CA GLY A 284 -23.14 -3.66 42.40
C GLY A 284 -23.26 -4.17 40.96
N GLU A 285 -22.51 -3.58 40.03
CA GLU A 285 -22.46 -4.00 38.62
C GLU A 285 -21.41 -5.09 38.35
N LYS A 286 -20.58 -5.43 39.34
CA LYS A 286 -19.53 -6.44 39.20
C LYS A 286 -20.04 -7.82 39.61
N LEU A 287 -19.71 -8.81 38.80
CA LEU A 287 -19.93 -10.22 39.05
C LEU A 287 -18.60 -10.83 39.49
N LYS A 288 -18.65 -11.69 40.49
CA LYS A 288 -17.49 -12.43 41.01
C LYS A 288 -17.81 -13.90 41.09
N TRP A 289 -16.89 -14.73 40.61
CA TRP A 289 -16.99 -16.18 40.74
C TRP A 289 -16.79 -16.59 42.21
N VAL A 290 -17.68 -17.43 42.75
CA VAL A 290 -17.72 -17.79 44.19
C VAL A 290 -17.36 -19.24 44.44
N TYR A 291 -17.59 -20.12 43.46
CA TYR A 291 -17.45 -21.55 43.62
C TYR A 291 -16.14 -22.06 43.02
N VAL A 292 -15.18 -22.49 43.85
CA VAL A 292 -13.96 -23.15 43.38
C VAL A 292 -14.33 -24.61 43.06
N LEU A 293 -14.15 -25.02 41.80
CA LEU A 293 -14.17 -26.45 41.44
C LEU A 293 -13.00 -27.12 42.17
N ASN A 294 -13.29 -28.05 43.08
CA ASN A 294 -12.29 -29.01 43.57
C ASN A 294 -11.91 -29.96 42.44
#